data_AF-A0A2R8CIC9-F1
#
_entry.id   AF-A0A2R8CIC9-F1
#
_cell.length_a   1.000
_cell.length_b   1.000
_cell.length_c   1.000
_cell.angle_alpha   90.00
_cell.angle_beta   90.00
_cell.angle_gamma   90.00
#
_symmetry.space_group_name_H-M   'P 1'
#
loop_
_entity.id
_entity.type
_entity.pdbx_description
1 polymer ?
#
loop_
_entity_poly.entity_id
_entity_poly.type
_entity_poly.pdbx_seq_one_letter_code
_entity_poly.pdbx_strand_id
1 'polypeptide(L)'
;MTTRPESAHLNDQTAAASSTPAVQTPSDFAGALTALEALVRRLESGDLSLEASLEDFEHGIALVRDARTRLEQAELRVQQLLEQSDGSLMSPPLDEQSRDNDA
;
A
#
# COMPACT_ATOMS: atom_id res chain seq x y z
N MET A 1 40.68 -10.38 -40.85
CA MET A 1 39.95 -9.76 -41.96
C MET A 1 38.70 -10.60 -42.24
N THR A 2 37.59 -10.29 -41.57
CA THR A 2 36.23 -10.32 -42.15
C THR A 2 35.26 -9.86 -41.06
N THR A 3 34.92 -8.58 -41.12
CA THR A 3 33.70 -8.02 -40.55
C THR A 3 32.51 -8.62 -41.27
N ARG A 4 31.42 -8.89 -40.54
CA ARG A 4 30.06 -8.88 -41.12
C ARG A 4 29.09 -8.24 -40.13
N PRO A 5 28.30 -7.23 -40.54
CA PRO A 5 27.43 -6.44 -39.68
C PRO A 5 25.97 -6.92 -39.71
N GLU A 6 25.16 -6.25 -38.87
CA GLU A 6 23.71 -6.01 -39.00
C GLU A 6 22.76 -7.13 -38.59
N SER A 7 21.98 -6.90 -37.53
CA SER A 7 20.55 -6.60 -37.63
C SER A 7 19.97 -6.33 -36.24
N ALA A 8 19.34 -5.17 -36.12
CA ALA A 8 18.58 -4.75 -34.97
C ALA A 8 17.32 -5.62 -34.78
N HIS A 9 17.00 -5.95 -33.53
CA HIS A 9 15.60 -6.00 -33.12
C HIS A 9 15.46 -5.31 -31.78
N LEU A 10 15.15 -4.02 -31.89
CA LEU A 10 14.40 -3.27 -30.90
C LEU A 10 13.08 -4.02 -30.68
N ASN A 11 12.92 -4.66 -29.53
CA ASN A 11 11.59 -4.99 -29.04
C ASN A 11 11.31 -4.14 -27.81
N ASP A 12 10.84 -2.93 -28.12
CA ASP A 12 9.95 -2.15 -27.27
C ASP A 12 8.65 -2.96 -27.05
N GLN A 13 8.09 -2.85 -25.84
CA GLN A 13 6.82 -3.43 -25.37
C GLN A 13 6.83 -4.88 -24.88
N THR A 14 7.07 -5.02 -23.57
CA THR A 14 5.98 -5.43 -22.68
C THR A 14 5.93 -4.46 -21.50
N ALA A 15 5.12 -3.39 -21.67
CA ALA A 15 4.44 -2.79 -20.53
C ALA A 15 3.53 -3.85 -19.89
N ALA A 16 3.33 -3.70 -18.58
CA ALA A 16 2.39 -4.42 -17.72
C ALA A 16 2.81 -5.81 -17.19
N ALA A 17 3.48 -5.78 -16.04
CA ALA A 17 3.30 -6.71 -14.92
C ALA A 17 4.18 -6.17 -13.76
N SER A 18 3.71 -5.76 -12.59
CA SER A 18 2.45 -6.04 -11.93
C SER A 18 2.27 -5.00 -10.82
N SER A 19 1.16 -4.27 -10.84
CA SER A 19 0.62 -3.66 -9.63
C SER A 19 0.15 -4.78 -8.70
N THR A 20 1.08 -5.42 -8.00
CA THR A 20 0.76 -6.21 -6.83
C THR A 20 0.49 -5.22 -5.70
N PRO A 21 -0.64 -5.27 -4.97
CA PRO A 21 -0.77 -4.48 -3.76
C PRO A 21 0.22 -5.10 -2.79
N ALA A 22 1.42 -4.51 -2.72
CA ALA A 22 2.41 -4.87 -1.73
C ALA A 22 1.69 -4.79 -0.39
N VAL A 23 1.52 -5.94 0.27
CA VAL A 23 1.08 -5.99 1.65
C VAL A 23 2.10 -5.15 2.41
N GLN A 24 1.72 -3.92 2.72
CA GLN A 24 2.62 -2.96 3.35
C GLN A 24 3.09 -3.58 4.65
N THR A 25 4.39 -3.86 4.70
CA THR A 25 4.96 -4.70 5.73
C THR A 25 4.97 -3.93 7.05
N PRO A 26 4.87 -4.60 8.21
CA PRO A 26 4.98 -3.94 9.51
C PRO A 26 6.28 -3.12 9.67
N SER A 27 7.32 -3.46 8.90
CA SER A 27 8.55 -2.67 8.77
C SER A 27 8.34 -1.27 8.19
N ASP A 28 7.39 -1.06 7.29
CA ASP A 28 7.10 0.26 6.72
C ASP A 28 6.42 1.17 7.73
N PHE A 29 5.52 0.62 8.57
CA PHE A 29 4.90 1.38 9.68
C PHE A 29 5.92 1.71 10.78
N ALA A 30 6.73 0.73 11.21
CA ALA A 30 7.77 0.95 12.20
C ALA A 30 8.82 1.97 11.72
N GLY A 31 9.13 1.97 10.42
CA GLY A 31 9.97 2.97 9.78
C GLY A 31 9.37 4.37 9.82
N ALA A 32 8.08 4.51 9.48
CA ALA A 32 7.37 5.78 9.55
C ALA A 32 7.33 6.35 10.99
N LEU A 33 7.12 5.48 11.99
CA LEU A 33 7.15 5.87 13.39
C LEU A 33 8.54 6.35 13.83
N THR A 34 9.59 5.62 13.44
CA THR A 34 10.99 5.99 13.73
C THR A 34 11.36 7.34 13.10
N ALA A 35 10.91 7.59 11.87
CA ALA A 35 11.12 8.85 11.17
C ALA A 35 10.42 10.01 11.90
N LEU A 36 9.18 9.79 12.36
CA LEU A 36 8.42 10.78 13.13
C LEU A 36 9.12 11.12 14.46
N GLU A 37 9.60 10.12 15.21
CA GLU A 37 10.35 10.34 16.45
C GLU A 37 11.66 11.09 16.23
N ALA A 38 12.36 10.83 15.14
CA ALA A 38 13.57 11.57 14.78
C ALA A 38 13.26 13.04 14.46
N LEU A 39 12.14 13.28 13.78
CA LEU A 39 11.69 14.62 13.42
C LEU A 39 11.26 15.43 14.65
N VAL A 40 10.48 14.83 15.56
CA VAL A 40 10.06 15.48 16.82
C VAL A 40 11.28 15.86 17.65
N ARG A 41 12.26 14.96 17.80
CA ARG A 41 13.52 15.27 18.51
C ARG A 41 14.27 16.44 17.89
N ARG A 42 14.24 16.57 16.56
CA ARG A 42 14.88 17.66 15.85
C ARG A 42 14.15 18.99 16.06
N LEU A 43 12.82 18.98 16.03
CA LEU A 43 11.98 20.14 16.38
C LEU A 43 12.19 20.59 17.83
N GLU A 44 12.31 19.65 18.77
CA GLU A 44 12.53 19.94 20.19
C GLU A 44 13.94 20.46 20.50
N SER A 45 14.92 20.22 19.62
CA SER A 45 16.30 20.70 19.82
C SER A 45 16.43 22.22 19.77
N GLY A 46 15.54 22.91 19.04
CA GLY A 46 15.55 24.36 18.91
C GLY A 46 16.68 24.94 18.04
N ASP A 47 17.52 24.10 17.44
CA ASP A 47 18.64 24.52 16.57
C ASP A 47 18.23 24.77 15.11
N LEU A 48 16.95 24.59 14.78
CA LEU A 48 16.41 24.75 13.42
C LEU A 48 16.04 26.22 13.13
N SER A 49 16.25 26.63 11.88
CA SER A 49 15.65 27.86 11.38
C SER A 49 14.13 27.73 11.31
N LEU A 50 13.42 28.87 11.23
CA LEU A 50 11.96 28.87 11.11
C LEU A 50 11.48 28.09 9.88
N GLU A 51 12.09 28.32 8.71
CA GLU A 51 11.80 27.58 7.48
C GLU A 51 12.00 26.07 7.64
N ALA A 52 13.13 25.65 8.23
CA ALA A 52 13.42 24.24 8.44
C ALA A 52 12.45 23.59 9.44
N SER A 53 12.04 24.35 10.47
CA SER A 53 11.04 23.90 11.45
C SER A 53 9.65 23.71 10.81
N LEU A 54 9.29 24.57 9.84
CA LEU A 54 8.05 24.45 9.08
C LEU A 54 8.08 23.24 8.15
N GLU A 55 9.17 23.04 7.42
CA GLU A 55 9.34 21.87 6.53
C GLU A 55 9.28 20.55 7.32
N ASP A 56 9.93 20.51 8.48
CA ASP A 56 9.88 19.38 9.40
C ASP A 56 8.47 19.13 9.90
N PHE A 57 7.77 20.18 10.32
CA PHE A 57 6.40 20.05 10.78
C PHE A 57 5.47 19.49 9.69
N GLU A 58 5.58 19.97 8.46
CA GLU A 58 4.81 19.46 7.32
C GLU A 58 5.10 17.98 7.05
N HIS A 59 6.37 17.58 7.06
CA HIS A 59 6.77 16.18 6.95
C HIS A 59 6.21 15.32 8.09
N GLY A 60 6.24 15.82 9.33
CA GLY A 60 5.65 15.14 10.48
C GLY A 60 4.15 14.90 10.31
N ILE A 61 3.40 15.89 9.83
CA ILE A 61 1.97 15.75 9.54
C ILE A 61 1.73 14.70 8.44
N ALA A 62 2.53 14.69 7.38
CA ALA A 62 2.42 13.71 6.31
C ALA A 62 2.64 12.27 6.83
N LEU A 63 3.68 12.06 7.63
CA LEU A 63 3.99 10.76 8.25
C LEU A 63 2.86 10.28 9.16
N VAL A 64 2.28 11.16 9.97
CA VAL A 64 1.15 10.81 10.86
C VAL A 64 -0.08 10.40 10.05
N ARG A 65 -0.39 11.10 8.95
CA ARG A 65 -1.52 10.75 8.09
C ARG A 65 -1.32 9.39 7.43
N ASP A 66 -0.14 9.15 6.88
CA ASP A 66 0.20 7.87 6.26
C ASP A 66 0.11 6.70 7.26
N ALA A 67 0.65 6.88 8.47
CA ALA A 67 0.57 5.88 9.54
C ALA A 67 -0.88 5.54 9.92
N ARG A 68 -1.77 6.53 10.02
CA ARG A 68 -3.20 6.33 10.30
C ARG A 68 -3.89 5.53 9.18
N THR A 69 -3.69 5.92 7.93
CA THR A 69 -4.27 5.21 6.79
C THR A 69 -3.82 3.75 6.74
N ARG A 70 -2.55 3.46 7.05
CA ARG A 70 -2.05 2.08 7.12
C ARG A 70 -2.71 1.28 8.24
N LEU A 71 -2.91 1.89 9.41
CA LEU A 71 -3.60 1.25 10.53
C LEU A 71 -5.06 0.93 10.17
N GLU A 72 -5.78 1.86 9.55
CA GLU A 72 -7.15 1.64 9.07
C GLU A 72 -7.22 0.49 8.06
N GLN A 73 -6.27 0.41 7.12
CA GLN A 73 -6.19 -0.70 6.17
C GLN A 73 -5.89 -2.04 6.84
N ALA A 74 -5.02 -2.06 7.85
CA ALA A 74 -4.72 -3.25 8.62
C ALA A 74 -5.95 -3.73 9.41
N GLU A 75 -6.67 -2.82 10.05
CA GLU A 75 -7.91 -3.11 10.79
C GLU A 75 -8.98 -3.70 9.87
N LEU A 76 -9.21 -3.09 8.70
CA LEU A 76 -10.16 -3.59 7.71
C LEU A 76 -9.79 -5.01 7.24
N ARG A 77 -8.49 -5.27 7.03
CA ARG A 77 -8.02 -6.59 6.62
C ARG A 77 -8.21 -7.64 7.72
N VAL A 78 -7.99 -7.27 8.98
CA VAL A 78 -8.26 -8.14 10.12
C VAL A 78 -9.75 -8.45 10.21
N GLN A 79 -10.61 -7.45 10.05
CA GLN A 79 -12.07 -7.65 10.07
C GLN A 79 -12.54 -8.62 8.98
N GLN A 80 -12.07 -8.44 7.74
CA GLN A 80 -12.38 -9.37 6.64
C GLN A 80 -11.92 -10.80 6.92
N LEU A 81 -10.73 -10.97 7.52
CA LEU A 81 -10.21 -12.29 7.87
C LEU A 81 -11.04 -12.94 8.99
N LEU A 82 -11.50 -12.18 9.98
CA LEU A 82 -12.39 -12.67 11.03
C LEU A 82 -13.76 -13.08 10.47
N GLU A 83 -14.35 -12.26 9.59
CA GLU A 83 -15.63 -12.56 8.92
C GLU A 83 -15.53 -13.82 8.04
N GLN A 84 -14.39 -14.03 7.36
CA GLN A 84 -14.12 -15.24 6.59
C GLN A 84 -13.90 -16.48 7.49
N SER A 85 -13.32 -16.28 8.67
CA SER A 85 -13.03 -17.36 9.63
C SER A 85 -14.26 -17.84 10.41
N ASP A 86 -15.25 -16.97 10.62
CA ASP A 86 -16.50 -17.28 11.32
C ASP A 86 -17.56 -17.96 10.42
N GLY A 87 -17.20 -18.29 9.18
CA GLY A 87 -18.04 -19.12 8.31
C GLY A 87 -19.19 -18.39 7.60
N SER A 88 -19.22 -17.06 7.62
CA SER A 88 -20.09 -16.30 6.72
C SER A 88 -19.46 -16.25 5.33
N LEU A 89 -19.55 -17.39 4.62
CA LEU A 89 -19.49 -17.37 3.17
C LEU A 89 -20.46 -16.26 2.73
N MET A 90 -19.94 -15.26 2.02
CA MET A 90 -20.77 -14.58 1.03
C MET A 90 -21.26 -15.68 0.08
N SER A 91 -22.36 -16.34 0.44
CA SER A 91 -23.21 -16.91 -0.58
C SER A 91 -23.62 -15.68 -1.40
N PRO A 92 -23.23 -15.55 -2.68
CA PRO A 92 -23.98 -14.68 -3.57
C PRO A 92 -25.47 -14.97 -3.33
N PRO A 93 -26.36 -13.95 -3.41
CA PRO A 93 -27.79 -14.18 -3.23
C PRO A 93 -28.12 -15.45 -4.02
N LEU A 94 -28.60 -16.47 -3.31
CA LEU A 94 -29.04 -17.70 -3.95
C LEU A 94 -30.17 -17.22 -4.86
N ASP A 95 -29.84 -16.98 -6.14
CA ASP A 95 -30.83 -16.88 -7.20
C ASP A 95 -31.66 -18.12 -6.99
N GLU A 96 -32.88 -17.92 -6.46
CA GLU A 96 -33.82 -18.99 -6.17
C GLU A 96 -33.89 -19.80 -7.45
N GLN A 97 -33.23 -20.96 -7.38
CA GLN A 97 -33.24 -21.97 -8.40
C GLN A 97 -34.67 -22.02 -8.89
N SER A 98 -34.81 -21.79 -10.20
CA SER A 98 -35.79 -22.43 -11.04
C SER A 98 -36.38 -23.64 -10.34
N ARG A 99 -37.44 -23.42 -9.54
CA ARG A 99 -38.26 -24.49 -9.01
C ARG A 99 -39.28 -24.74 -10.10
N ASP A 100 -38.89 -25.72 -10.90
CA ASP A 100 -39.78 -26.60 -11.60
C ASP A 100 -40.62 -25.94 -12.70
N ASN A 101 -40.01 -25.91 -13.88
CA ASN A 101 -40.68 -26.42 -15.06
C ASN A 101 -41.06 -27.89 -14.80
N ASP A 102 -42.34 -28.20 -14.59
CA ASP A 102 -42.97 -29.44 -15.09
C ASP A 102 -44.51 -29.38 -15.00
N ALA A 103 -45.15 -29.62 -16.16
CA ALA A 103 -46.57 -29.89 -16.45
C ALA A 103 -47.59 -28.73 -16.48
#